data_AF-A0A4S8PJ69-F1
#
_entry.id   AF-A0A4S8PJ69-F1
#
_cell.length_a   1.000
_cell.length_b   1.000
_cell.length_c   1.000
_cell.angle_alpha   90.00
_cell.angle_beta   90.00
_cell.angle_gamma   90.00
#
_symmetry.space_group_name_H-M   'P 1'
#
loop_
_entity.id
_entity.type
_entity.pdbx_description
1 polymer ?
#
loop_
_entity_poly.entity_id
_entity_poly.type
_entity_poly.pdbx_seq_one_letter_code
_entity_poly.pdbx_strand_id
1 'polypeptide(L)'
;MGVFRVSIRFVMVLALAAGAALTAALPAQAALTGATVSTASGPLNVRSGPATDKKSVGTLAKGAAVSVYCKVRGEQIDGHVRDSSTWLRIGSDRWIADAYVAWSPARTVPWCAAATAAATGAKVATEGGELNIRAAATSTSGRQGAYANGAALTVQCQVWGQQVDGTARKTGSWYKVGDKRYVSAAYVKWSKGEPWLPWCGQDPPTVPRGGNKGFISANAPAAQASDRATGVPASVTLAQAILETGWGRGALAREDHNLFGMKCFGSPGAHAIGCRDYATFECSPTGGCFDLKATFRAYESVADSYRDHGDLLANWARYDTAMDHAGDPKRFAKEIQKAGYATDPKYAEKLIGIMDQYDLYRFD
;
A
#
# COMPACT_ATOMS: atom_id res chain seq x y z
N MET A 1 -7.81 -12.24 -30.53
CA MET A 1 -7.18 -12.36 -29.18
C MET A 1 -7.60 -11.13 -28.39
N GLY A 2 -8.47 -11.33 -27.39
CA GLY A 2 -9.14 -10.24 -26.67
C GLY A 2 -8.19 -9.51 -25.73
N VAL A 3 -7.96 -8.23 -25.99
CA VAL A 3 -7.13 -7.34 -25.17
C VAL A 3 -8.04 -6.71 -24.11
N PHE A 4 -7.80 -7.05 -22.84
CA PHE A 4 -8.50 -6.47 -21.69
C PHE A 4 -8.11 -5.00 -21.50
N ARG A 5 -9.10 -4.14 -21.19
CA ARG A 5 -8.91 -2.69 -21.03
C ARG A 5 -8.80 -2.32 -19.55
N VAL A 6 -7.82 -1.48 -19.22
CA VAL A 6 -7.70 -0.81 -17.91
C VAL A 6 -7.70 0.70 -18.18
N SER A 7 -8.81 1.35 -17.82
CA SER A 7 -8.92 2.82 -17.85
C SER A 7 -9.16 3.29 -16.41
N ILE A 8 -8.11 3.82 -15.77
CA ILE A 8 -8.25 4.49 -14.48
C ILE A 8 -8.71 5.93 -14.74
N ARG A 9 -10.01 6.20 -14.56
CA ARG A 9 -10.53 7.57 -14.46
C ARG A 9 -10.97 7.84 -13.02
N PHE A 10 -10.31 8.81 -12.38
CA PHE A 10 -10.80 9.41 -11.14
C PHE A 10 -12.09 10.19 -11.44
N VAL A 11 -13.23 9.64 -11.07
CA VAL A 11 -14.48 10.40 -11.00
C VAL A 11 -14.59 10.98 -9.59
N MET A 12 -14.48 12.31 -9.47
CA MET A 12 -14.94 13.03 -8.28
C MET A 12 -16.47 12.92 -8.24
N VAL A 13 -17.00 12.11 -7.32
CA VAL A 13 -18.44 12.07 -7.05
C VAL A 13 -18.75 13.18 -6.03
N LEU A 14 -19.47 14.20 -6.48
CA LEU A 14 -20.15 15.15 -5.61
C LEU A 14 -21.42 14.44 -5.09
N ALA A 15 -21.38 13.96 -3.85
CA ALA A 15 -22.56 13.37 -3.21
C ALA A 15 -23.44 14.50 -2.63
N LEU A 16 -24.62 14.69 -3.21
CA LEU A 16 -25.71 15.45 -2.60
C LEU A 16 -26.26 14.67 -1.41
N ALA A 17 -26.09 15.24 -0.22
CA ALA A 17 -26.57 14.68 1.04
C ALA A 17 -28.09 14.87 1.17
N ALA A 18 -28.83 13.75 1.24
CA ALA A 18 -30.13 13.70 1.90
C ALA A 18 -29.90 13.05 3.27
N GLY A 19 -30.17 13.82 4.33
CA GLY A 19 -29.86 13.48 5.70
C GLY A 19 -30.68 12.32 6.24
N ALA A 20 -29.96 11.34 6.78
CA ALA A 20 -30.39 10.58 7.95
C ALA A 20 -29.17 10.52 8.87
N ALA A 21 -29.21 11.28 9.97
CA ALA A 21 -28.17 11.21 10.99
C ALA A 21 -28.32 9.88 11.75
N LEU A 22 -27.77 8.79 11.19
CA LEU A 22 -27.45 7.62 11.98
C LEU A 22 -26.24 7.96 12.84
N THR A 23 -26.48 8.30 14.10
CA THR A 23 -25.44 8.22 15.13
C THR A 23 -25.10 6.75 15.36
N ALA A 24 -24.26 6.20 14.49
CA ALA A 24 -23.65 4.90 14.73
C ALA A 24 -22.72 5.05 15.94
N ALA A 25 -23.19 4.65 17.12
CA ALA A 25 -22.35 4.53 18.29
C ALA A 25 -21.20 3.56 17.96
N LEU A 26 -19.97 4.05 17.98
CA LEU A 26 -18.78 3.22 17.85
C LEU A 26 -18.81 2.15 18.94
N PRO A 27 -18.30 0.92 18.70
CA PRO A 27 -18.05 0.00 19.80
C PRO A 27 -17.13 0.71 20.80
N ALA A 28 -17.54 0.73 22.06
CA ALA A 28 -16.87 1.42 23.16
C ALA A 28 -15.51 0.76 23.45
N GLN A 29 -14.50 1.12 22.66
CA GLN A 29 -13.14 0.74 22.95
C GLN A 29 -12.59 1.75 23.97
N ALA A 30 -12.20 1.26 25.15
CA ALA A 30 -11.68 2.12 26.21
C ALA A 30 -10.44 2.87 25.72
N ALA A 31 -10.44 4.19 25.86
CA ALA A 31 -9.29 5.00 25.49
C ALA A 31 -8.12 4.73 26.43
N LEU A 32 -6.93 4.56 25.86
CA LEU A 32 -5.67 4.51 26.60
C LEU A 32 -5.28 5.92 27.04
N THR A 33 -4.92 6.05 28.31
CA THR A 33 -4.41 7.28 28.92
C THR A 33 -2.91 7.18 29.23
N GLY A 34 -2.28 8.31 29.51
CA GLY A 34 -0.82 8.40 29.71
C GLY A 34 -0.03 8.75 28.45
N ALA A 35 -0.72 9.08 27.35
CA ALA A 35 -0.12 9.68 26.17
C ALA A 35 -0.08 11.20 26.31
N THR A 36 1.04 11.81 25.96
CA THR A 36 1.21 13.27 25.96
C THR A 36 1.79 13.74 24.65
N VAL A 37 1.27 14.84 24.10
CA VAL A 37 1.84 15.51 22.93
C VAL A 37 3.23 16.04 23.28
N SER A 38 4.24 15.58 22.56
CA SER A 38 5.62 16.01 22.70
C SER A 38 6.13 16.50 21.35
N THR A 39 6.21 17.83 21.22
CA THR A 39 6.72 18.55 20.05
C THR A 39 7.91 19.41 20.48
N ALA A 40 8.84 19.68 19.56
CA ALA A 40 9.95 20.60 19.83
C ALA A 40 9.40 22.01 20.18
N SER A 41 8.50 22.51 19.34
CA SER A 41 7.77 23.77 19.51
C SER A 41 6.38 23.70 18.87
N GLY A 42 5.44 24.50 19.38
CA GLY A 42 4.11 24.66 18.79
C GLY A 42 3.16 23.47 18.99
N PRO A 43 1.89 23.59 18.53
CA PRO A 43 0.89 22.54 18.69
C PRO A 43 1.02 21.44 17.63
N LEU A 44 0.55 20.24 17.97
CA LEU A 44 0.41 19.11 17.06
C LEU A 44 -0.92 19.19 16.31
N ASN A 45 -0.91 19.02 14.99
CA ASN A 45 -2.13 18.97 14.18
C ASN A 45 -2.89 17.66 14.38
N VAL A 46 -4.22 17.77 14.52
CA VAL A 46 -5.16 16.65 14.45
C VAL A 46 -5.72 16.58 13.05
N ARG A 47 -5.64 15.41 12.43
CA ARG A 47 -5.97 15.19 11.01
C ARG A 47 -7.20 14.30 10.85
N SER A 48 -7.94 14.50 9.76
CA SER A 48 -9.12 13.68 9.43
C SER A 48 -8.79 12.24 9.00
N GLY A 49 -7.51 11.94 8.81
CA GLY A 49 -6.99 10.60 8.51
C GLY A 49 -5.50 10.50 8.85
N PRO A 50 -4.91 9.31 8.70
CA PRO A 50 -3.54 9.03 9.14
C PRO A 50 -2.47 9.54 8.15
N ALA A 51 -2.57 10.80 7.73
CA ALA A 51 -1.60 11.48 6.86
C ALA A 51 -1.72 13.01 7.00
N THR A 52 -0.66 13.73 6.64
CA THR A 52 -0.56 15.19 6.73
C THR A 52 -1.31 15.92 5.63
N ASP A 53 -1.57 15.25 4.49
CA ASP A 53 -2.42 15.75 3.40
C ASP A 53 -3.91 15.80 3.76
N LYS A 54 -4.29 15.13 4.85
CA LYS A 54 -5.65 15.13 5.36
C LYS A 54 -5.98 16.47 6.01
N LYS A 55 -7.26 16.82 5.95
CA LYS A 55 -7.79 18.06 6.51
C LYS A 55 -7.36 18.17 7.97
N SER A 56 -6.81 19.32 8.35
CA SER A 56 -6.62 19.64 9.76
C SER A 56 -7.99 19.89 10.38
N VAL A 57 -8.35 19.06 11.36
CA VAL A 57 -9.63 19.10 12.08
C VAL A 57 -9.46 19.62 13.51
N GLY A 58 -8.26 20.09 13.85
CA GLY A 58 -7.95 20.70 15.13
C GLY A 58 -6.46 20.65 15.44
N THR A 59 -6.11 21.10 16.64
CA THR A 59 -4.74 21.07 17.16
C THR A 59 -4.73 20.64 18.63
N LEU A 60 -3.59 20.16 19.10
CA LEU A 60 -3.31 19.83 20.49
C LEU A 60 -2.06 20.56 20.94
N ALA A 61 -2.11 21.24 22.08
CA ALA A 61 -0.94 21.95 22.62
C ALA A 61 0.18 20.98 23.01
N LYS A 62 1.43 21.47 23.05
CA LYS A 62 2.56 20.74 23.64
C LYS A 62 2.25 20.41 25.09
N GLY A 63 2.53 19.17 25.50
CA GLY A 63 2.22 18.64 26.83
C GLY A 63 0.76 18.23 27.03
N ALA A 64 -0.13 18.43 26.05
CA ALA A 64 -1.52 18.03 26.18
C ALA A 64 -1.64 16.51 26.38
N ALA A 65 -2.41 16.11 27.38
CA ALA A 65 -2.79 14.72 27.57
C ALA A 65 -3.73 14.28 26.43
N VAL A 66 -3.49 13.08 25.91
CA VAL A 66 -4.25 12.52 24.79
C VAL A 66 -4.84 11.17 25.17
N SER A 67 -6.13 11.03 24.92
CA SER A 67 -6.83 9.75 24.95
C SER A 67 -6.68 9.07 23.58
N VAL A 68 -6.01 7.92 23.55
CA VAL A 68 -5.73 7.17 22.32
C VAL A 68 -6.58 5.92 22.28
N TYR A 69 -7.36 5.73 21.22
CA TYR A 69 -8.24 4.57 21.06
C TYR A 69 -7.52 3.38 20.42
N CYS A 70 -6.75 3.66 19.37
CA CYS A 70 -6.08 2.65 18.57
C CYS A 70 -5.06 3.28 17.62
N LYS A 71 -4.30 2.45 16.90
CA LYS A 71 -3.30 2.87 15.93
C LYS A 71 -3.54 2.32 14.52
N VAL A 72 -3.08 3.01 13.51
CA VAL A 72 -3.00 2.51 12.13
C VAL A 72 -1.62 2.78 11.57
N ARG A 73 -1.30 2.16 10.43
CA ARG A 73 -0.21 2.64 9.60
C ARG A 73 -0.76 3.82 8.82
N GLY A 74 0.06 4.82 8.69
CA GLY A 74 -0.19 6.03 7.92
C GLY A 74 1.12 6.57 7.38
N GLU A 75 1.12 7.85 7.05
CA GLU A 75 2.32 8.54 6.60
C GLU A 75 3.46 8.37 7.62
N GLN A 76 4.66 7.99 7.17
CA GLN A 76 5.85 8.03 8.01
C GLN A 76 6.12 9.48 8.43
N ILE A 77 6.15 9.74 9.73
CA ILE A 77 6.44 11.05 10.31
C ILE A 77 7.76 10.97 11.07
N ASP A 78 8.67 11.87 10.72
CA ASP A 78 9.82 12.21 11.55
C ASP A 78 9.32 13.25 12.55
N GLY A 79 9.38 12.87 13.82
CA GLY A 79 8.79 13.65 14.89
C GLY A 79 9.66 13.64 16.12
N HIS A 80 9.38 14.61 16.99
CA HIS A 80 10.23 14.95 18.13
C HIS A 80 10.47 13.78 19.10
N VAL A 81 9.58 12.78 19.12
CA VAL A 81 9.75 11.60 19.97
C VAL A 81 10.47 10.47 19.23
N ARG A 82 10.12 10.24 17.96
CA ARG A 82 10.59 9.10 17.15
C ARG A 82 10.18 9.25 15.70
N ASP A 83 10.86 8.53 14.83
CA ASP A 83 10.38 8.22 13.49
C ASP A 83 9.31 7.14 13.54
N SER A 84 8.11 7.44 13.05
CA SER A 84 6.98 6.50 13.09
C SER A 84 5.97 6.73 11.98
N SER A 85 5.60 5.66 11.29
CA SER A 85 4.41 5.57 10.41
C SER A 85 3.17 5.17 11.18
N THR A 86 3.24 5.16 12.50
CA THR A 86 2.07 4.88 13.34
C THR A 86 1.26 6.16 13.51
N TRP A 87 -0.04 6.07 13.27
CA TRP A 87 -1.00 7.13 13.54
C TRP A 87 -2.00 6.68 14.58
N LEU A 88 -2.24 7.53 15.56
CA LEU A 88 -3.08 7.25 16.72
C LEU A 88 -4.45 7.89 16.49
N ARG A 89 -5.49 7.08 16.58
CA ARG A 89 -6.88 7.56 16.58
C ARG A 89 -7.20 8.11 17.96
N ILE A 90 -7.65 9.35 18.01
CA ILE A 90 -8.02 10.07 19.23
C ILE A 90 -9.49 10.50 19.24
N GLY A 91 -10.26 10.04 18.25
CA GLY A 91 -11.70 10.29 18.10
C GLY A 91 -12.21 9.85 16.74
N SER A 92 -13.49 10.10 16.45
CA SER A 92 -14.02 9.88 15.09
C SER A 92 -13.35 10.85 14.12
N ASP A 93 -12.74 10.32 13.06
CA ASP A 93 -11.97 11.08 12.06
C ASP A 93 -10.97 12.06 12.69
N ARG A 94 -10.30 11.65 13.76
CA ARG A 94 -9.28 12.44 14.45
C ARG A 94 -8.06 11.57 14.70
N TRP A 95 -6.97 11.93 14.03
CA TRP A 95 -5.72 11.19 14.03
C TRP A 95 -4.55 12.11 14.33
N ILE A 96 -3.58 11.61 15.08
CA ILE A 96 -2.31 12.28 15.34
C ILE A 96 -1.16 11.31 15.07
N ALA A 97 0.01 11.83 14.69
CA ALA A 97 1.17 11.00 14.46
C ALA A 97 1.81 10.56 15.78
N ASP A 98 2.04 9.26 15.94
CA ASP A 98 2.75 8.65 17.09
C ASP A 98 4.17 9.21 17.25
N ALA A 99 4.76 9.70 16.16
CA ALA A 99 6.04 10.39 16.10
C ALA A 99 6.16 11.59 17.07
N TYR A 100 5.02 12.17 17.49
CA TYR A 100 4.95 13.29 18.42
C TYR A 100 4.26 12.93 19.75
N VAL A 101 4.16 11.65 20.09
CA VAL A 101 3.46 11.19 21.30
C VAL A 101 4.40 10.42 22.20
N ALA A 102 4.59 10.94 23.40
CA ALA A 102 5.32 10.26 24.47
C ALA A 102 4.34 9.53 25.39
N TRP A 103 4.79 8.43 25.99
CA TRP A 103 3.99 7.58 26.88
C TRP A 103 4.66 7.45 28.24
N SER A 104 3.89 7.62 29.32
CA SER A 104 4.33 7.33 30.69
C SER A 104 3.19 6.71 31.52
N PRO A 105 3.30 5.44 31.95
CA PRO A 105 4.33 4.46 31.55
C PRO A 105 4.19 4.11 30.06
N ALA A 106 5.20 3.42 29.50
CA ALA A 106 5.12 2.90 28.13
C ALA A 106 3.85 2.05 27.93
N ARG A 107 3.16 2.23 26.80
CA ARG A 107 1.93 1.49 26.46
C ARG A 107 2.04 0.84 25.09
N THR A 108 1.46 -0.34 24.97
CA THR A 108 1.19 -0.98 23.67
C THR A 108 -0.16 -0.50 23.15
N VAL A 109 -0.15 0.33 22.10
CA VAL A 109 -1.40 0.79 21.46
C VAL A 109 -1.91 -0.27 20.46
N PRO A 110 -3.20 -0.63 20.50
CA PRO A 110 -3.76 -1.67 19.63
C PRO A 110 -4.32 -1.08 18.32
N TRP A 111 -4.56 -1.88 17.25
CA TRP A 111 -4.86 -1.39 15.88
C TRP A 111 -6.31 -0.92 15.61
N CYS A 112 -6.55 0.13 14.81
CA CYS A 112 -7.92 0.56 14.47
C CYS A 112 -8.53 -0.37 13.41
N ALA A 113 -9.75 -0.82 13.66
CA ALA A 113 -10.34 -2.10 13.25
C ALA A 113 -10.11 -3.20 14.32
N ALA A 114 -10.94 -3.11 15.37
CA ALA A 114 -11.17 -4.08 16.45
C ALA A 114 -9.93 -4.51 17.26
N ALA A 115 -9.65 -3.77 18.34
CA ALA A 115 -8.39 -3.85 19.07
C ALA A 115 -8.52 -4.10 20.59
N THR A 116 -9.58 -4.77 21.02
CA THR A 116 -9.45 -5.71 22.14
C THR A 116 -9.14 -7.06 21.55
N ALA A 117 -7.89 -7.19 21.09
CA ALA A 117 -7.13 -8.42 21.09
C ALA A 117 -5.79 -8.21 20.36
N ALA A 118 -4.83 -9.11 20.61
CA ALA A 118 -3.87 -9.51 19.59
C ALA A 118 -4.60 -9.83 18.26
N ALA A 119 -3.94 -10.28 17.18
CA ALA A 119 -4.71 -10.97 16.16
C ALA A 119 -5.39 -12.20 16.82
N THR A 120 -6.63 -12.08 17.30
CA THR A 120 -7.46 -13.19 17.84
C THR A 120 -8.61 -13.50 16.89
N GLY A 121 -8.78 -12.67 15.85
CA GLY A 121 -9.65 -12.97 14.73
C GLY A 121 -9.07 -14.06 13.82
N ALA A 122 -7.74 -14.18 13.74
CA ALA A 122 -7.07 -15.25 13.01
C ALA A 122 -7.11 -16.52 13.84
N LYS A 123 -7.83 -17.51 13.33
CA LYS A 123 -7.85 -18.86 13.89
C LYS A 123 -7.37 -19.86 12.85
N VAL A 124 -6.64 -20.86 13.33
CA VAL A 124 -6.40 -22.07 12.54
C VAL A 124 -7.74 -22.66 12.15
N ALA A 125 -7.92 -22.91 10.87
CA ALA A 125 -9.04 -23.61 10.31
C ALA A 125 -8.49 -24.78 9.51
N THR A 126 -8.62 -26.00 10.02
CA THR A 126 -8.25 -27.24 9.35
C THR A 126 -9.43 -28.21 9.42
N GLU A 127 -9.37 -29.35 8.72
CA GLU A 127 -10.38 -30.42 8.81
C GLU A 127 -10.16 -31.31 10.05
N GLY A 128 -9.78 -30.70 11.18
CA GLY A 128 -9.55 -31.38 12.47
C GLY A 128 -8.09 -31.69 12.80
N GLY A 129 -7.17 -31.62 11.82
CA GLY A 129 -5.72 -31.81 12.04
C GLY A 129 -4.98 -30.58 12.56
N GLU A 130 -3.72 -30.75 12.95
CA GLU A 130 -2.86 -29.63 13.32
C GLU A 130 -2.35 -28.83 12.10
N LEU A 131 -2.16 -27.51 12.27
CA LEU A 131 -1.45 -26.66 11.32
C LEU A 131 0.03 -26.59 11.68
N ASN A 132 0.89 -27.11 10.81
CA ASN A 132 2.34 -27.09 11.01
C ASN A 132 2.90 -25.66 10.97
N ILE A 133 3.75 -25.34 11.95
CA ILE A 133 4.61 -24.16 11.93
C ILE A 133 5.90 -24.54 11.20
N ARG A 134 6.29 -23.73 10.22
CA ARG A 134 7.39 -24.00 9.29
C ARG A 134 8.52 -22.99 9.46
N ALA A 135 9.76 -23.42 9.21
CA ALA A 135 10.95 -22.59 9.31
C ALA A 135 11.04 -21.53 8.19
N ALA A 136 10.37 -21.78 7.06
CA ALA A 136 10.22 -20.86 5.93
C ALA A 136 8.80 -21.00 5.34
N ALA A 137 8.45 -20.12 4.39
CA ALA A 137 7.15 -20.09 3.71
C ALA A 137 6.96 -21.22 2.68
N THR A 138 7.24 -22.45 3.08
CA THR A 138 7.10 -23.66 2.28
C THR A 138 6.85 -24.87 3.19
N SER A 139 6.01 -25.80 2.73
CA SER A 139 5.66 -27.03 3.44
C SER A 139 6.84 -28.00 3.57
N THR A 140 7.86 -27.85 2.73
CA THR A 140 9.08 -28.68 2.76
C THR A 140 10.11 -28.23 3.78
N SER A 141 9.95 -27.02 4.36
CA SER A 141 10.87 -26.54 5.39
C SER A 141 10.64 -27.22 6.74
N GLY A 142 11.67 -27.20 7.58
CA GLY A 142 11.67 -27.83 8.90
C GLY A 142 10.47 -27.41 9.76
N ARG A 143 9.87 -28.38 10.44
CA ARG A 143 8.75 -28.15 11.37
C ARG A 143 9.29 -27.51 12.66
N GLN A 144 8.70 -26.37 13.04
CA GLN A 144 9.04 -25.58 14.23
C GLN A 144 7.97 -25.69 15.34
N GLY A 145 7.05 -26.65 15.17
CA GLY A 145 5.89 -26.87 16.04
C GLY A 145 4.60 -26.98 15.25
N ALA A 146 3.47 -26.84 15.94
CA ALA A 146 2.15 -26.85 15.35
C ALA A 146 1.15 -26.07 16.19
N TYR A 147 0.05 -25.67 15.55
CA TYR A 147 -1.13 -25.16 16.21
C TYR A 147 -2.29 -26.14 16.02
N ALA A 148 -3.03 -26.41 17.10
CA ALA A 148 -4.28 -27.17 17.01
C ALA A 148 -5.34 -26.43 16.17
N ASN A 149 -6.30 -27.17 15.62
CA ASN A 149 -7.46 -26.57 14.96
C ASN A 149 -8.20 -25.61 15.91
N GLY A 150 -8.63 -24.45 15.41
CA GLY A 150 -9.30 -23.42 16.20
C GLY A 150 -8.39 -22.56 17.09
N ALA A 151 -7.09 -22.87 17.17
CA ALA A 151 -6.14 -22.06 17.93
C ALA A 151 -6.04 -20.64 17.38
N ALA A 152 -5.96 -19.66 18.27
CA ALA A 152 -5.75 -18.26 17.91
C ALA A 152 -4.28 -18.01 17.51
N LEU A 153 -4.08 -17.16 16.51
CA LEU A 153 -2.76 -16.88 15.92
C LEU A 153 -2.39 -15.40 16.02
N THR A 154 -1.26 -15.10 16.66
CA THR A 154 -0.68 -13.76 16.56
C THR A 154 0.16 -13.64 15.28
N VAL A 155 -0.35 -12.91 14.29
CA VAL A 155 0.33 -12.65 13.02
C VAL A 155 1.13 -11.35 13.11
N GLN A 156 2.41 -11.38 12.72
CA GLN A 156 3.31 -10.23 12.70
C GLN A 156 3.24 -9.47 11.36
N CYS A 157 3.36 -10.21 10.26
CA CYS A 157 3.36 -9.74 8.88
C CYS A 157 3.11 -10.93 7.95
N GLN A 158 2.88 -10.65 6.68
CA GLN A 158 2.73 -11.68 5.65
C GLN A 158 4.00 -11.80 4.79
N VAL A 159 4.19 -12.97 4.20
CA VAL A 159 5.26 -13.26 3.22
C VAL A 159 4.66 -14.03 2.05
N TRP A 160 5.28 -13.90 0.88
CA TRP A 160 4.97 -14.75 -0.25
C TRP A 160 5.80 -16.03 -0.20
N GLY A 161 5.20 -17.16 -0.56
CA GLY A 161 5.85 -18.46 -0.52
C GLY A 161 5.15 -19.48 -1.41
N GLN A 162 5.29 -20.75 -1.03
CA GLN A 162 4.64 -21.84 -1.74
C GLN A 162 3.12 -21.63 -1.78
N GLN A 163 2.52 -21.81 -2.96
CA GLN A 163 1.08 -21.84 -3.08
C GLN A 163 0.52 -23.10 -2.40
N VAL A 164 -0.37 -22.89 -1.44
CA VAL A 164 -1.05 -23.95 -0.70
C VAL A 164 -2.54 -23.86 -0.95
N ASP A 165 -3.16 -25.01 -1.20
CA ASP A 165 -4.61 -25.14 -1.24
C ASP A 165 -5.10 -25.68 0.09
N GLY A 166 -5.90 -24.89 0.78
CA GLY A 166 -6.33 -25.18 2.14
C GLY A 166 -7.78 -24.78 2.36
N THR A 167 -8.31 -25.20 3.50
CA THR A 167 -9.73 -25.06 3.88
C THR A 167 -10.22 -23.61 3.98
N ALA A 168 -9.32 -22.63 4.08
CA ALA A 168 -9.67 -21.22 4.09
C ALA A 168 -9.66 -20.62 2.68
N ARG A 169 -8.62 -20.92 1.89
CA ARG A 169 -8.45 -20.47 0.50
C ARG A 169 -7.22 -21.12 -0.13
N LYS A 170 -7.13 -21.10 -1.46
CA LYS A 170 -5.89 -21.30 -2.21
C LYS A 170 -5.09 -20.00 -2.24
N THR A 171 -3.83 -20.03 -1.78
CA THR A 171 -3.01 -18.79 -1.68
C THR A 171 -1.52 -19.09 -1.60
N GLY A 172 -0.71 -18.17 -2.14
CA GLY A 172 0.75 -18.12 -1.92
C GLY A 172 1.16 -17.32 -0.66
N SER A 173 0.21 -16.73 0.05
CA SER A 173 0.48 -15.96 1.26
C SER A 173 0.71 -16.89 2.47
N TRP A 174 1.72 -16.54 3.26
CA TRP A 174 2.03 -17.14 4.55
C TRP A 174 2.11 -16.05 5.61
N TYR A 175 1.84 -16.41 6.87
CA TYR A 175 1.94 -15.48 8.00
C TYR A 175 3.17 -15.80 8.84
N LYS A 176 3.95 -14.76 9.13
CA LYS A 176 5.01 -14.84 10.15
C LYS A 176 4.38 -14.72 11.53
N VAL A 177 4.53 -15.75 12.35
CA VAL A 177 3.94 -15.86 13.70
C VAL A 177 5.00 -15.86 14.81
N GLY A 178 6.26 -15.67 14.43
CA GLY A 178 7.42 -15.60 15.32
C GLY A 178 8.71 -15.51 14.52
N ASP A 179 9.85 -15.46 15.21
CA ASP A 179 11.14 -15.54 14.51
C ASP A 179 11.31 -16.90 13.81
N LYS A 180 11.60 -16.86 12.50
CA LYS A 180 11.65 -18.03 11.61
C LYS A 180 10.48 -19.03 11.79
N ARG A 181 9.28 -18.51 12.06
CA ARG A 181 8.06 -19.32 12.27
C ARG A 181 6.95 -18.82 11.37
N TYR A 182 6.52 -19.68 10.45
CA TYR A 182 5.55 -19.36 9.42
C TYR A 182 4.42 -20.38 9.39
N VAL A 183 3.20 -19.93 9.12
CA VAL A 183 2.04 -20.79 8.84
C VAL A 183 1.40 -20.37 7.53
N SER A 184 0.86 -21.33 6.77
CA SER A 184 0.21 -21.00 5.51
C SER A 184 -1.11 -20.28 5.77
N ALA A 185 -1.36 -19.17 5.06
CA ALA A 185 -2.62 -18.45 5.18
C ALA A 185 -3.81 -19.25 4.62
N ALA A 186 -3.55 -20.32 3.86
CA ALA A 186 -4.55 -21.24 3.32
C ALA A 186 -5.36 -21.97 4.40
N TYR A 187 -4.87 -22.01 5.64
CA TYR A 187 -5.52 -22.66 6.79
C TYR A 187 -5.84 -21.67 7.92
N VAL A 188 -5.98 -20.38 7.61
CA VAL A 188 -6.25 -19.35 8.61
C VAL A 188 -7.46 -18.54 8.19
N LYS A 189 -8.47 -18.52 9.06
CA LYS A 189 -9.68 -17.71 8.86
C LYS A 189 -9.70 -16.52 9.81
N TRP A 190 -10.19 -15.40 9.30
CA TRP A 190 -10.35 -14.16 10.05
C TRP A 190 -11.82 -13.92 10.36
N SER A 191 -12.17 -13.77 11.64
CA SER A 191 -13.56 -13.59 12.08
C SER A 191 -14.29 -12.36 11.50
N LYS A 192 -13.56 -11.32 11.08
CA LYS A 192 -14.11 -10.07 10.52
C LYS A 192 -13.48 -9.70 9.17
N GLY A 193 -13.02 -10.70 8.42
CA GLY A 193 -12.20 -10.48 7.24
C GLY A 193 -10.74 -10.22 7.60
N GLU A 194 -9.85 -10.49 6.64
CA GLU A 194 -8.42 -10.28 6.81
C GLU A 194 -8.11 -8.78 6.89
N PRO A 195 -7.47 -8.30 7.97
CA PRO A 195 -7.03 -6.92 8.04
C PRO A 195 -5.91 -6.68 7.02
N TRP A 196 -5.65 -5.41 6.70
CA TRP A 196 -4.43 -5.09 5.97
C TRP A 196 -3.21 -5.48 6.82
N LEU A 197 -2.35 -6.32 6.25
CA LEU A 197 -1.11 -6.79 6.87
C LEU A 197 0.09 -6.30 6.05
N PRO A 198 1.13 -5.75 6.70
CA PRO A 198 2.36 -5.40 6.00
C PRO A 198 3.06 -6.67 5.52
N TRP A 199 3.80 -6.55 4.42
CA TRP A 199 4.74 -7.60 4.03
C TRP A 199 5.96 -7.55 4.93
N CYS A 200 6.52 -8.71 5.29
CA CYS A 200 7.73 -8.73 6.11
C CYS A 200 8.91 -8.16 5.30
N GLY A 201 9.64 -7.22 5.89
CA GLY A 201 10.75 -6.52 5.23
C GLY A 201 10.32 -5.29 4.43
N GLN A 202 9.02 -5.09 4.21
CA GLN A 202 8.52 -3.94 3.47
C GLN A 202 8.86 -2.62 4.17
N ASP A 203 9.26 -1.64 3.37
CA ASP A 203 9.37 -0.26 3.84
C ASP A 203 8.02 0.21 4.41
N PRO A 204 8.01 1.18 5.33
CA PRO A 204 6.78 1.83 5.74
C PRO A 204 6.08 2.51 4.55
N PRO A 205 4.73 2.55 4.53
CA PRO A 205 3.99 3.29 3.52
C PRO A 205 4.51 4.72 3.28
N THR A 206 4.89 5.00 2.03
CA THR A 206 5.43 6.32 1.65
C THR A 206 4.32 7.20 1.06
N VAL A 207 4.19 8.42 1.60
CA VAL A 207 3.47 9.53 0.94
C VAL A 207 4.46 10.66 0.78
N PRO A 208 4.76 11.11 -0.45
CA PRO A 208 5.73 12.18 -0.60
C PRO A 208 5.25 13.50 0.03
N ARG A 209 6.06 14.02 0.96
CA ARG A 209 5.84 15.32 1.61
C ARG A 209 6.05 16.45 0.60
N GLY A 210 5.57 17.67 0.87
CA GLY A 210 5.88 18.83 0.03
C GLY A 210 5.11 18.94 -1.28
N GLY A 211 3.98 18.23 -1.40
CA GLY A 211 3.09 18.28 -2.57
C GLY A 211 3.75 17.76 -3.84
N ASN A 212 3.37 18.32 -4.99
CA ASN A 212 3.82 17.85 -6.30
C ASN A 212 5.36 17.85 -6.44
N LYS A 213 6.03 18.90 -5.95
CA LYS A 213 7.50 18.99 -5.99
C LYS A 213 8.16 17.90 -5.17
N GLY A 214 7.67 17.63 -3.97
CA GLY A 214 8.29 16.60 -3.14
C GLY A 214 7.99 15.17 -3.59
N PHE A 215 6.86 14.93 -4.28
CA PHE A 215 6.67 13.69 -5.03
C PHE A 215 7.76 13.48 -6.08
N ILE A 216 8.01 14.49 -6.92
CA ILE A 216 9.06 14.43 -7.94
C ILE A 216 10.43 14.21 -7.29
N SER A 217 10.78 15.00 -6.26
CA SER A 217 12.07 14.88 -5.58
C SER A 217 12.28 13.52 -4.92
N ALA A 218 11.24 12.92 -4.33
CA ALA A 218 11.34 11.62 -3.67
C ALA A 218 11.50 10.46 -4.66
N ASN A 219 10.93 10.60 -5.86
CA ASN A 219 10.89 9.51 -6.85
C ASN A 219 11.94 9.64 -7.96
N ALA A 220 12.48 10.84 -8.20
CA ALA A 220 13.46 11.06 -9.26
C ALA A 220 14.70 10.16 -9.15
N PRO A 221 15.31 9.95 -7.97
CA PRO A 221 16.47 9.05 -7.88
C PRO A 221 16.17 7.61 -8.34
N ALA A 222 14.99 7.09 -8.01
CA ALA A 222 14.55 5.76 -8.44
C ALA A 222 14.27 5.70 -9.94
N ALA A 223 13.63 6.74 -10.49
CA ALA A 223 13.40 6.84 -11.93
C ALA A 223 14.71 6.90 -12.73
N GLN A 224 15.67 7.73 -12.30
CA GLN A 224 16.98 7.83 -12.93
C GLN A 224 17.81 6.54 -12.81
N ALA A 225 17.68 5.83 -11.68
CA ALA A 225 18.31 4.53 -11.51
C ALA A 225 17.70 3.48 -12.45
N SER A 226 16.38 3.49 -12.62
CA SER A 226 15.70 2.62 -13.59
C SER A 226 16.12 2.95 -15.02
N ASP A 227 16.17 4.23 -15.38
CA ASP A 227 16.60 4.68 -16.71
C ASP A 227 18.00 4.16 -17.05
N ARG A 228 18.99 4.40 -16.16
CA ARG A 228 20.35 3.87 -16.35
C ARG A 228 20.41 2.35 -16.49
N ALA A 229 19.48 1.62 -15.88
CA ALA A 229 19.46 0.17 -15.92
C ALA A 229 18.77 -0.39 -17.18
N THR A 230 17.76 0.31 -17.70
CA THR A 230 16.84 -0.25 -18.71
C THR A 230 16.73 0.57 -19.99
N GLY A 231 17.24 1.81 -20.00
CA GLY A 231 17.10 2.78 -21.10
C GLY A 231 15.69 3.36 -21.25
N VAL A 232 14.79 3.12 -20.29
CA VAL A 232 13.44 3.69 -20.29
C VAL A 232 13.51 5.11 -19.69
N PRO A 233 13.10 6.17 -20.41
CA PRO A 233 13.32 7.54 -19.96
C PRO A 233 12.76 7.83 -18.56
N ALA A 234 13.58 8.42 -17.70
CA ALA A 234 13.22 8.80 -16.35
C ALA A 234 12.03 9.77 -16.34
N SER A 235 11.97 10.70 -17.29
CA SER A 235 10.89 11.68 -17.45
C SER A 235 9.54 11.02 -17.74
N VAL A 236 9.51 10.04 -18.66
CA VAL A 236 8.31 9.23 -18.96
C VAL A 236 7.90 8.44 -17.73
N THR A 237 8.85 7.74 -17.10
CA THR A 237 8.57 6.89 -15.93
C THR A 237 8.04 7.72 -14.75
N LEU A 238 8.59 8.91 -14.50
CA LEU A 238 8.06 9.83 -13.49
C LEU A 238 6.66 10.34 -13.84
N ALA A 239 6.42 10.70 -15.10
CA ALA A 239 5.09 11.14 -15.54
C ALA A 239 4.03 10.05 -15.37
N GLN A 240 4.38 8.79 -15.68
CA GLN A 240 3.52 7.64 -15.43
C GLN A 240 3.26 7.48 -13.92
N ALA A 241 4.29 7.46 -13.09
CA ALA A 241 4.11 7.36 -11.63
C ALA A 241 3.21 8.48 -11.07
N ILE A 242 3.34 9.72 -11.55
CA ILE A 242 2.47 10.84 -11.17
C ILE A 242 1.01 10.54 -11.55
N LEU A 243 0.78 10.13 -12.80
CA LEU A 243 -0.55 9.89 -13.36
C LEU A 243 -1.25 8.70 -12.70
N GLU A 244 -0.58 7.55 -12.64
CA GLU A 244 -1.13 6.28 -12.17
C GLU A 244 -1.50 6.32 -10.68
N THR A 245 -0.73 7.07 -9.89
CA THR A 245 -0.93 7.12 -8.42
C THR A 245 -1.70 8.35 -7.96
N GLY A 246 -1.95 9.29 -8.87
CA GLY A 246 -2.48 10.61 -8.55
C GLY A 246 -1.60 11.33 -7.52
N TRP A 247 -0.29 11.43 -7.79
CA TRP A 247 0.72 12.01 -6.89
C TRP A 247 0.97 11.20 -5.60
N GLY A 248 1.02 9.87 -5.71
CA GLY A 248 1.32 8.96 -4.61
C GLY A 248 0.17 8.77 -3.62
N ARG A 249 -1.04 9.21 -3.97
CA ARG A 249 -2.20 9.17 -3.05
C ARG A 249 -3.00 7.87 -3.14
N GLY A 250 -2.88 7.12 -4.24
CA GLY A 250 -3.53 5.82 -4.41
C GLY A 250 -3.14 4.83 -3.29
N ALA A 251 -4.11 4.05 -2.79
CA ALA A 251 -3.86 3.07 -1.73
C ALA A 251 -2.80 2.05 -2.13
N LEU A 252 -2.86 1.54 -3.36
CA LEU A 252 -1.88 0.60 -3.92
C LEU A 252 -0.43 1.15 -3.89
N ALA A 253 -0.25 2.41 -4.26
CA ALA A 253 1.06 3.06 -4.22
C ALA A 253 1.54 3.30 -2.79
N ARG A 254 0.66 3.75 -1.90
CA ARG A 254 1.02 4.06 -0.51
C ARG A 254 1.33 2.81 0.29
N GLU A 255 0.47 1.80 0.21
CA GLU A 255 0.51 0.64 1.08
C GLU A 255 1.43 -0.47 0.56
N ASP A 256 1.48 -0.65 -0.76
CA ASP A 256 2.20 -1.75 -1.38
C ASP A 256 3.32 -1.28 -2.33
N HIS A 257 3.64 0.02 -2.28
CA HIS A 257 4.70 0.64 -3.07
C HIS A 257 4.58 0.39 -4.58
N ASN A 258 3.37 0.12 -5.08
CA ASN A 258 3.15 -0.17 -6.48
C ASN A 258 2.69 1.09 -7.21
N LEU A 259 3.65 1.77 -7.83
CA LEU A 259 3.48 3.08 -8.45
C LEU A 259 2.85 3.00 -9.85
N PHE A 260 2.86 1.82 -10.47
CA PHE A 260 2.51 1.65 -11.89
C PHE A 260 1.33 0.71 -12.13
N GLY A 261 0.60 0.33 -11.07
CA GLY A 261 -0.54 -0.58 -11.19
C GLY A 261 -0.16 -1.98 -11.68
N MET A 262 1.05 -2.43 -11.36
CA MET A 262 1.60 -3.70 -11.86
C MET A 262 0.78 -4.88 -11.31
N LYS A 263 0.09 -5.59 -12.21
CA LYS A 263 -0.73 -6.76 -11.86
C LYS A 263 0.14 -7.95 -11.45
N CYS A 264 -0.37 -8.75 -10.52
CA CYS A 264 0.23 -10.01 -10.09
C CYS A 264 -0.46 -11.17 -10.80
N PHE A 265 0.30 -11.94 -11.60
CA PHE A 265 -0.22 -13.09 -12.34
C PHE A 265 0.24 -14.38 -11.66
N GLY A 266 -0.40 -14.75 -10.55
CA GLY A 266 -0.11 -15.97 -9.79
C GLY A 266 1.21 -15.97 -9.01
N SER A 267 2.16 -15.10 -9.32
CA SER A 267 3.44 -14.92 -8.63
C SER A 267 3.89 -13.45 -8.70
N PRO A 268 4.60 -12.92 -7.67
CA PRO A 268 5.11 -11.55 -7.65
C PRO A 268 6.23 -11.28 -8.66
N GLY A 269 6.93 -12.32 -9.14
CA GLY A 269 8.11 -12.14 -10.00
C GLY A 269 9.37 -11.81 -9.20
N ALA A 270 10.37 -11.21 -9.84
CA ALA A 270 11.71 -11.03 -9.27
C ALA A 270 11.84 -9.84 -8.31
N HIS A 271 11.07 -8.76 -8.54
CA HIS A 271 11.21 -7.51 -7.81
C HIS A 271 10.17 -7.31 -6.70
N ALA A 272 9.00 -7.92 -6.84
CA ALA A 272 7.94 -7.80 -5.85
C ALA A 272 8.10 -8.84 -4.74
N ILE A 273 7.69 -8.48 -3.53
CA ILE A 273 7.73 -9.33 -2.34
C ILE A 273 6.43 -10.08 -2.09
N GLY A 274 5.40 -9.80 -2.89
CA GLY A 274 4.13 -10.51 -2.83
C GLY A 274 3.05 -9.98 -3.75
N CYS A 275 1.88 -10.58 -3.64
CA CYS A 275 0.68 -10.21 -4.37
C CYS A 275 -0.46 -9.86 -3.39
N ARG A 276 -1.15 -8.74 -3.60
CA ARG A 276 -2.32 -8.34 -2.82
C ARG A 276 -3.52 -8.03 -3.70
N ASP A 277 -4.71 -8.43 -3.25
CA ASP A 277 -5.96 -8.04 -3.87
C ASP A 277 -6.35 -6.62 -3.46
N TYR A 278 -6.65 -5.78 -4.46
CA TYR A 278 -7.30 -4.50 -4.28
C TYR A 278 -8.67 -4.51 -4.96
N ALA A 279 -9.62 -3.82 -4.36
CA ALA A 279 -10.82 -3.42 -5.08
C ALA A 279 -10.41 -2.44 -6.18
N THR A 280 -10.79 -2.75 -7.41
CA THR A 280 -10.59 -1.94 -8.59
C THR A 280 -11.93 -1.74 -9.28
N PHE A 281 -12.05 -0.67 -10.06
CA PHE A 281 -13.19 -0.43 -10.91
C PHE A 281 -12.73 -0.71 -12.34
N GLU A 282 -13.21 -1.79 -12.97
CA GLU A 282 -12.87 -2.07 -14.37
C GLU A 282 -14.08 -1.78 -15.28
N CYS A 283 -13.80 -1.25 -16.47
CA CYS A 283 -14.80 -0.96 -17.49
C CYS A 283 -14.60 -1.90 -18.67
N SER A 284 -15.66 -2.61 -19.07
CA SER A 284 -15.61 -3.43 -20.28
C SER A 284 -15.64 -2.54 -21.53
N PRO A 285 -14.93 -2.91 -22.62
CA PRO A 285 -15.09 -2.27 -23.92
C PRO A 285 -16.53 -2.22 -24.43
N THR A 286 -17.38 -3.16 -23.99
CA THR A 286 -18.72 -3.43 -24.55
C THR A 286 -19.84 -3.36 -23.52
N GLY A 287 -19.57 -3.05 -22.25
CA GLY A 287 -20.62 -3.06 -21.23
C GLY A 287 -20.20 -2.57 -19.86
N GLY A 288 -20.52 -1.31 -19.57
CA GLY A 288 -20.48 -0.72 -18.22
C GLY A 288 -19.14 -0.79 -17.50
N CYS A 289 -19.13 -0.23 -16.29
CA CYS A 289 -18.02 -0.32 -15.36
C CYS A 289 -18.49 -1.01 -14.08
N PHE A 290 -17.65 -1.85 -13.51
CA PHE A 290 -18.00 -2.72 -12.39
C PHE A 290 -16.83 -2.86 -11.42
N ASP A 291 -17.16 -2.98 -10.14
CA ASP A 291 -16.19 -3.27 -9.09
C ASP A 291 -15.68 -4.71 -9.25
N LEU A 292 -14.37 -4.84 -9.35
CA LEU A 292 -13.66 -6.10 -9.45
C LEU A 292 -12.57 -6.16 -8.38
N LYS A 293 -12.21 -7.37 -7.97
CA LYS A 293 -10.95 -7.56 -7.27
C LYS A 293 -9.89 -7.90 -8.30
N ALA A 294 -8.81 -7.14 -8.32
CA ALA A 294 -7.63 -7.45 -9.09
C ALA A 294 -6.45 -7.63 -8.13
N THR A 295 -5.58 -8.57 -8.47
CA THR A 295 -4.38 -8.85 -7.70
C THR A 295 -3.21 -8.04 -8.28
N PHE A 296 -2.55 -7.28 -7.42
CA PHE A 296 -1.42 -6.42 -7.76
C PHE A 296 -0.16 -6.88 -7.04
N ARG A 297 0.98 -6.58 -7.65
CA ARG A 297 2.29 -6.76 -7.02
C ARG A 297 2.42 -5.81 -5.84
N ALA A 298 3.11 -6.27 -4.80
CA ALA A 298 3.52 -5.47 -3.67
C ALA A 298 5.04 -5.49 -3.55
N TYR A 299 5.62 -4.34 -3.31
CA TYR A 299 7.06 -4.14 -3.35
C TYR A 299 7.61 -3.82 -1.96
N GLU A 300 8.87 -4.20 -1.74
CA GLU A 300 9.62 -3.82 -0.54
C GLU A 300 9.73 -2.32 -0.45
N SER A 301 10.26 -1.69 -1.50
CA SER A 301 10.43 -0.25 -1.62
C SER A 301 9.79 0.31 -2.90
N VAL A 302 9.65 1.64 -2.95
CA VAL A 302 9.28 2.36 -4.19
C VAL A 302 10.29 2.05 -5.30
N ALA A 303 11.58 1.95 -4.99
CA ALA A 303 12.62 1.70 -5.98
C ALA A 303 12.49 0.32 -6.67
N ASP A 304 11.97 -0.69 -5.97
CA ASP A 304 11.67 -2.00 -6.59
C ASP A 304 10.54 -1.88 -7.61
N SER A 305 9.54 -1.03 -7.36
CA SER A 305 8.46 -0.79 -8.31
C SER A 305 8.94 -0.10 -9.59
N TYR A 306 9.88 0.85 -9.47
CA TYR A 306 10.53 1.47 -10.63
C TYR A 306 11.33 0.46 -11.45
N ARG A 307 12.14 -0.38 -10.78
CA ARG A 307 12.92 -1.44 -11.45
C ARG A 307 12.02 -2.42 -12.20
N ASP A 308 10.96 -2.90 -11.56
CA ASP A 308 10.02 -3.84 -12.17
C ASP A 308 9.28 -3.25 -13.38
N HIS A 309 8.91 -1.97 -13.30
CA HIS A 309 8.30 -1.26 -14.40
C HIS A 309 9.26 -1.03 -15.57
N GLY A 310 10.49 -0.59 -15.29
CA GLY A 310 11.54 -0.41 -16.29
C GLY A 310 11.85 -1.72 -17.02
N ASP A 311 12.00 -2.82 -16.28
CA ASP A 311 12.25 -4.15 -16.85
C ASP A 311 11.08 -4.62 -17.72
N LEU A 312 9.83 -4.34 -17.34
CA LEU A 312 8.67 -4.68 -18.16
C LEU A 312 8.70 -3.94 -19.50
N LEU A 313 8.94 -2.62 -19.49
CA LEU A 313 8.97 -1.83 -20.71
C LEU A 313 10.16 -2.17 -21.61
N ALA A 314 11.33 -2.45 -21.02
CA ALA A 314 12.53 -2.75 -21.78
C ALA A 314 12.54 -4.16 -22.39
N ASN A 315 11.87 -5.15 -21.78
CA ASN A 315 12.01 -6.55 -22.19
C ASN A 315 10.77 -7.16 -22.88
N TRP A 316 9.62 -6.48 -22.86
CA TRP A 316 8.43 -7.01 -23.52
C TRP A 316 8.38 -6.55 -24.98
N ALA A 317 8.43 -7.51 -25.91
CA ALA A 317 8.46 -7.29 -27.37
C ALA A 317 7.43 -6.27 -27.91
N ARG A 318 6.28 -6.11 -27.24
CA ARG A 318 5.28 -5.12 -27.63
C ARG A 318 5.77 -3.67 -27.52
N TYR A 319 6.82 -3.40 -26.76
CA TYR A 319 7.38 -2.07 -26.50
C TYR A 319 8.70 -1.82 -27.25
N ASP A 320 9.18 -2.75 -28.08
CA ASP A 320 10.45 -2.60 -28.82
C ASP A 320 10.49 -1.29 -29.63
N THR A 321 9.42 -0.96 -30.35
CA THR A 321 9.32 0.32 -31.09
C THR A 321 9.40 1.53 -30.17
N ALA A 322 8.93 1.44 -28.92
CA ALA A 322 9.12 2.54 -27.97
C ALA A 322 10.59 2.66 -27.57
N MET A 323 11.27 1.53 -27.32
CA MET A 323 12.69 1.48 -26.96
C MET A 323 13.60 2.02 -28.07
N ASP A 324 13.25 1.84 -29.34
CA ASP A 324 13.94 2.49 -30.48
C ASP A 324 13.93 4.03 -30.39
N HIS A 325 13.01 4.58 -29.59
CA HIS A 325 12.83 6.01 -29.36
C HIS A 325 13.13 6.43 -27.91
N ALA A 326 13.95 5.67 -27.17
CA ALA A 326 14.37 6.03 -25.81
C ALA A 326 14.98 7.45 -25.73
N GLY A 327 15.72 7.89 -26.74
CA GLY A 327 16.27 9.25 -26.81
C GLY A 327 15.26 10.38 -27.10
N ASP A 328 13.98 10.05 -27.35
CA ASP A 328 12.89 11.01 -27.54
C ASP A 328 11.72 10.64 -26.61
N PRO A 329 11.70 11.16 -25.37
CA PRO A 329 10.67 10.85 -24.38
C PRO A 329 9.23 11.13 -24.85
N LYS A 330 9.03 12.15 -25.70
CA LYS A 330 7.71 12.48 -26.24
C LYS A 330 7.27 11.44 -27.26
N ARG A 331 8.18 10.96 -28.11
CA ARG A 331 7.89 9.86 -29.02
C ARG A 331 7.72 8.54 -28.28
N PHE A 332 8.56 8.26 -27.29
CA PHE A 332 8.45 7.09 -26.41
C PHE A 332 7.05 6.99 -25.80
N ALA A 333 6.54 8.08 -25.20
CA ALA A 333 5.20 8.14 -24.62
C ALA A 333 4.08 7.80 -25.62
N LYS A 334 4.22 8.21 -26.89
CA LYS A 334 3.26 7.89 -27.96
C LYS A 334 3.33 6.41 -28.36
N GLU A 335 4.54 5.85 -28.45
CA GLU A 335 4.71 4.44 -28.83
C GLU A 335 4.26 3.49 -27.72
N ILE A 336 4.48 3.78 -26.43
CA ILE A 336 3.92 2.94 -25.36
C ILE A 336 2.38 2.97 -25.34
N GLN A 337 1.75 4.11 -25.65
CA GLN A 337 0.30 4.18 -25.81
C GLN A 337 -0.16 3.33 -26.99
N LYS A 338 0.49 3.47 -28.15
CA LYS A 338 0.18 2.70 -29.36
C LYS A 338 0.38 1.20 -29.14
N ALA A 339 1.39 0.82 -28.38
CA ALA A 339 1.65 -0.54 -27.96
C ALA A 339 0.56 -1.08 -27.03
N GLY A 340 -0.28 -0.22 -26.44
CA GLY A 340 -1.43 -0.56 -25.61
C GLY A 340 -1.13 -0.64 -24.12
N TYR A 341 -0.23 0.21 -23.60
CA TYR A 341 0.03 0.32 -22.16
C TYR A 341 -1.23 0.73 -21.39
N ALA A 342 -1.95 1.73 -21.89
CA ALA A 342 -3.19 2.23 -21.33
C ALA A 342 -4.27 2.35 -22.41
N THR A 343 -5.54 2.26 -22.00
CA THR A 343 -6.67 2.36 -22.93
C THR A 343 -7.28 3.74 -23.01
N ASP A 344 -6.75 4.70 -22.26
CA ASP A 344 -7.11 6.10 -22.40
C ASP A 344 -6.59 6.65 -23.74
N PRO A 345 -7.46 7.14 -24.64
CA PRO A 345 -7.03 7.70 -25.92
C PRO A 345 -6.13 8.94 -25.77
N LYS A 346 -6.11 9.60 -24.60
CA LYS A 346 -5.28 10.77 -24.31
C LYS A 346 -4.07 10.46 -23.44
N TYR A 347 -3.67 9.19 -23.32
CA TYR A 347 -2.62 8.79 -22.38
C TYR A 347 -1.28 9.50 -22.63
N ALA A 348 -0.74 9.42 -23.85
CA ALA A 348 0.51 10.05 -24.22
C ALA A 348 0.43 11.58 -24.11
N GLU A 349 -0.69 12.19 -24.49
CA GLU A 349 -0.91 13.65 -24.33
C GLU A 349 -0.82 14.07 -22.86
N LYS A 350 -1.40 13.28 -21.95
CA LYS A 350 -1.32 13.54 -20.49
C LYS A 350 0.11 13.40 -19.99
N LEU A 351 0.81 12.35 -20.40
CA LEU A 351 2.21 12.15 -19.99
C LEU A 351 3.10 13.31 -20.48
N ILE A 352 2.98 13.68 -21.76
CA ILE A 352 3.72 14.80 -22.33
C ILE A 352 3.38 16.10 -21.61
N GLY A 353 2.10 16.35 -21.33
CA GLY A 353 1.69 17.53 -20.56
C GLY A 353 2.28 17.57 -19.15
N ILE A 354 2.36 16.43 -18.45
CA ILE A 354 3.02 16.33 -17.14
C ILE A 354 4.54 16.57 -17.27
N MET A 355 5.20 15.95 -18.26
CA MET A 355 6.64 16.15 -18.50
C MET A 355 6.98 17.60 -18.79
N ASP A 356 6.23 18.25 -19.68
CA ASP A 356 6.39 19.67 -20.03
C ASP A 356 6.10 20.59 -18.84
N GLN A 357 5.01 20.34 -18.09
CA GLN A 357 4.60 21.20 -16.97
C GLN A 357 5.61 21.22 -15.82
N TYR A 358 6.25 20.07 -15.54
CA TYR A 358 7.15 19.91 -14.40
C TYR A 358 8.63 19.86 -14.78
N ASP A 359 8.96 20.08 -16.06
CA ASP A 359 10.30 19.99 -16.61
C ASP A 359 10.98 18.67 -16.19
N LEU A 360 10.31 17.55 -16.49
CA LEU A 360 10.79 16.23 -16.08
C LEU A 360 11.99 15.76 -16.91
N TYR A 361 12.23 16.36 -18.09
CA TYR A 361 13.34 16.03 -18.98
C TYR A 361 14.72 16.23 -18.34
N ARG A 362 14.82 17.11 -17.35
CA ARG A 362 16.07 17.30 -16.58
C ARG A 362 16.54 16.07 -15.80
N PHE A 363 15.69 15.05 -15.72
CA PHE A 363 16.01 13.79 -15.05
C PHE A 363 16.47 12.70 -16.00
N ASP A 364 16.29 12.85 -17.32
CA ASP A 364 16.77 11.89 -18.32
C ASP A 364 18.31 11.85 -18.37
#